data_AF-A0A448WK19-F1
#
_entry.id   AF-A0A448WK19-F1
#
_cell.length_a   1.000
_cell.length_b   1.000
_cell.length_c   1.000
_cell.angle_alpha   90.00
_cell.angle_beta   90.00
_cell.angle_gamma   90.00
#
_symmetry.space_group_name_H-M   'P 1'
#
loop_
_entity.id
_entity.type
_entity.pdbx_description
1 polymer ?
#
loop_
_entity_poly.entity_id
_entity_poly.type
_entity_poly.pdbx_seq_one_letter_code
_entity_poly.pdbx_strand_id
1 'polypeptide(L)'
;MARSNFLSKSNATFASSLSRITSCSNPAFDKVIKRAWSDPEMQKEVLTVLSALTKIIHERGGKESAVEYYALLLSALNVDSEKKVAEAFLLKLVMTKALPNFVVQKTSGEASKTIINVLKAALSGETFNTSLIKSVTSLLVSCLGYLLLAQDFDSWAVESTRHNYRVLLGLVAHEKPAIRKACHLSIVNILTSSPGIIVGDILGSSHPSCHQTQEYLCSSIQDEAKQLTSLIKTSDANCIRLLYLLDLLASVIHVFPTRNIKAASECILDLTEFPNKMVILKVYTIINNLFDARPLPSRLPVSLAGRLLTALHACKATAPAVLVAQVVGSGADVDTSELSLCTDVRLAWLLALQAGVAHLTRQTVSCLSDSSITTSADRSSPALFVRVSCDHLETLINLVLKEIDSTPMQQLRDKMADLLLVIFSQDLVSKPEC
;
A
#
# COMPACT_ATOMS: atom_id res chain seq x y z
N MET A 1 5.27 -41.87 11.43
CA MET A 1 4.25 -41.54 12.45
C MET A 1 4.82 -41.20 13.84
N ALA A 2 5.97 -41.73 14.28
CA ALA A 2 6.50 -41.41 15.63
C ALA A 2 7.08 -39.99 15.80
N ARG A 3 7.65 -39.40 14.73
CA ARG A 3 8.31 -38.09 14.77
C ARG A 3 7.32 -36.91 14.86
N SER A 4 6.11 -37.04 14.31
CA SER A 4 5.03 -36.05 14.44
C SER A 4 4.40 -36.04 15.83
N ASN A 5 4.33 -37.22 16.48
CA ASN A 5 3.74 -37.37 17.82
C ASN A 5 4.65 -36.81 18.92
N PHE A 6 5.97 -36.84 18.73
CA PHE A 6 6.94 -36.28 19.69
C PHE A 6 6.94 -34.74 19.68
N LEU A 7 6.91 -34.12 18.48
CA LEU A 7 6.78 -32.67 18.31
C LEU A 7 5.43 -32.13 18.83
N SER A 8 4.36 -32.91 18.67
CA SER A 8 3.03 -32.58 19.21
C SER A 8 3.01 -32.61 20.75
N LYS A 9 3.57 -33.65 21.38
CA LYS A 9 3.66 -33.76 22.85
C LYS A 9 4.55 -32.69 23.47
N SER A 10 5.70 -32.37 22.89
CA SER A 10 6.58 -31.31 23.40
C SER A 10 5.91 -29.94 23.37
N ASN A 11 5.15 -29.65 22.31
CA ASN A 11 4.40 -28.40 22.18
C ASN A 11 3.23 -28.31 23.16
N ALA A 12 2.52 -29.42 23.41
CA ALA A 12 1.44 -29.47 24.40
C ALA A 12 1.96 -29.24 25.83
N THR A 13 3.08 -29.88 26.21
CA THR A 13 3.70 -29.70 27.53
C THR A 13 4.24 -28.28 27.71
N PHE A 14 4.86 -27.71 26.67
CA PHE A 14 5.33 -26.32 26.65
C PHE A 14 4.16 -25.33 26.83
N ALA A 15 3.10 -25.46 26.03
CA ALA A 15 1.91 -24.61 26.13
C ALA A 15 1.24 -24.70 27.50
N SER A 16 1.14 -25.90 28.09
CA SER A 16 0.58 -26.09 29.44
C SER A 16 1.43 -25.41 30.52
N SER A 17 2.75 -25.41 30.37
CA SER A 17 3.68 -24.75 31.29
C SER A 17 3.58 -23.23 31.22
N LEU A 18 3.52 -22.67 30.00
CA LEU A 18 3.37 -21.23 29.80
C LEU A 18 1.99 -20.70 30.22
N SER A 19 0.93 -21.48 29.99
CA SER A 19 -0.41 -21.16 30.48
C SER A 19 -0.43 -21.11 32.02
N ARG A 20 0.25 -22.06 32.69
CA ARG A 20 0.39 -22.05 34.15
C ARG A 20 1.20 -20.84 34.66
N ILE A 21 2.27 -20.44 33.96
CA ILE A 21 3.11 -19.28 34.34
C ILE A 21 2.37 -17.94 34.18
N THR A 22 1.61 -17.80 33.10
CA THR A 22 0.87 -16.56 32.83
C THR A 22 -0.48 -16.49 33.53
N SER A 23 -1.03 -17.65 33.91
CA SER A 23 -2.42 -17.81 34.38
C SER A 23 -3.45 -17.16 33.45
N CYS A 24 -3.08 -16.92 32.19
CA CYS A 24 -3.89 -16.17 31.23
C CYS A 24 -4.84 -17.11 30.49
N SER A 25 -6.13 -16.76 30.48
CA SER A 25 -7.21 -17.49 29.82
C SER A 25 -7.73 -16.80 28.55
N ASN A 26 -7.29 -15.56 28.27
CA ASN A 26 -7.80 -14.78 27.15
C ASN A 26 -7.28 -15.30 25.79
N PRO A 27 -8.16 -15.68 24.84
CA PRO A 27 -7.78 -16.29 23.57
C PRO A 27 -6.99 -15.37 22.64
N ALA A 28 -7.00 -14.05 22.87
CA ALA A 28 -6.19 -13.09 22.11
C ALA A 28 -4.69 -13.45 22.16
N PHE A 29 -4.23 -14.03 23.27
CA PHE A 29 -2.83 -14.36 23.53
C PHE A 29 -2.47 -15.82 23.23
N ASP A 30 -3.36 -16.60 22.61
CA ASP A 30 -3.11 -18.00 22.28
C ASP A 30 -1.80 -18.22 21.51
N LYS A 31 -1.49 -17.35 20.55
CA LYS A 31 -0.22 -17.44 19.77
C LYS A 31 1.02 -17.14 20.61
N VAL A 32 0.88 -16.40 21.71
CA VAL A 32 1.97 -16.10 22.65
C VAL A 32 2.24 -17.32 23.54
N ILE A 33 1.18 -17.98 23.98
CA ILE A 33 1.24 -19.05 24.98
C ILE A 33 1.50 -20.43 24.33
N LYS A 34 0.93 -20.71 23.16
CA LYS A 34 0.91 -22.05 22.57
C LYS A 34 2.07 -22.37 21.62
N ARG A 35 2.97 -21.41 21.35
CA ARG A 35 4.05 -21.57 20.36
C ARG A 35 5.37 -21.06 20.91
N ALA A 36 6.45 -21.80 20.67
CA ALA A 36 7.82 -21.34 20.90
C ALA A 36 8.25 -20.31 19.85
N TRP A 37 8.91 -19.23 20.28
CA TRP A 37 9.32 -18.15 19.41
C TRP A 37 10.76 -18.31 18.94
N SER A 38 11.07 -17.71 17.79
CA SER A 38 12.45 -17.64 17.29
C SER A 38 13.36 -16.77 18.17
N ASP A 39 12.77 -15.87 18.95
CA ASP A 39 13.44 -15.03 19.94
C ASP A 39 12.91 -15.40 21.35
N PRO A 40 13.61 -16.27 22.09
CA PRO A 40 13.21 -16.72 23.42
C PRO A 40 13.27 -15.61 24.48
N GLU A 41 14.17 -14.64 24.35
CA GLU A 41 14.31 -13.53 25.30
C GLU A 41 13.11 -12.60 25.21
N MET A 42 12.75 -12.21 23.97
CA MET A 42 11.52 -11.45 23.73
C MET A 42 10.28 -12.20 24.21
N GLN A 43 10.21 -13.52 23.98
CA GLN A 43 9.09 -14.33 24.47
C GLN A 43 9.01 -14.30 26.01
N LYS A 44 10.14 -14.39 26.71
CA LYS A 44 10.19 -14.31 28.17
C LYS A 44 9.71 -12.95 28.69
N GLU A 45 10.12 -11.85 28.07
CA GLU A 45 9.64 -10.51 28.44
C GLU A 45 8.14 -10.37 28.23
N VAL A 46 7.63 -10.79 27.08
CA VAL A 46 6.19 -10.77 26.75
C VAL A 46 5.38 -11.58 27.76
N LEU A 47 5.83 -12.79 28.10
CA LEU A 47 5.16 -13.62 29.11
C LEU A 47 5.23 -13.01 30.51
N THR A 48 6.33 -12.32 30.85
CA THR A 48 6.49 -11.63 32.13
C THR A 48 5.51 -10.47 32.25
N VAL A 49 5.39 -9.64 31.20
CA VAL A 49 4.41 -8.55 31.17
C VAL A 49 3.00 -9.12 31.22
N LEU A 50 2.69 -10.13 30.40
CA LEU A 50 1.37 -10.75 30.38
C LEU A 50 0.97 -11.32 31.74
N SER A 51 1.86 -12.06 32.41
CA SER A 51 1.64 -12.61 33.76
C SER A 51 1.37 -11.50 34.78
N ALA A 52 2.18 -10.43 34.78
CA ALA A 52 2.00 -9.29 35.68
C ALA A 52 0.63 -8.61 35.48
N LEU A 53 0.22 -8.39 34.23
CA LEU A 53 -1.07 -7.78 33.92
C LEU A 53 -2.24 -8.69 34.30
N THR A 54 -2.16 -10.00 34.02
CA THR A 54 -3.17 -10.98 34.42
C THR A 54 -3.35 -10.98 35.94
N LYS A 55 -2.25 -10.96 36.70
CA LYS A 55 -2.30 -10.89 38.16
C LYS A 55 -3.01 -9.63 38.66
N ILE A 56 -2.72 -8.46 38.07
CA ILE A 56 -3.41 -7.20 38.40
C ILE A 56 -4.91 -7.30 38.12
N ILE A 57 -5.32 -7.95 37.03
CA ILE A 57 -6.73 -8.16 36.70
C ILE A 57 -7.40 -9.05 37.76
N HIS A 58 -6.79 -10.19 38.12
CA HIS A 58 -7.34 -11.09 39.14
C HIS A 58 -7.39 -10.45 40.52
N GLU A 59 -6.37 -9.70 40.93
CA GLU A 59 -6.34 -8.95 42.21
C GLU A 59 -7.46 -7.90 42.29
N ARG A 60 -7.93 -7.39 41.14
CA ARG A 60 -9.07 -6.46 41.04
C ARG A 60 -10.42 -7.16 40.84
N GLY A 61 -10.47 -8.50 40.90
CA GLY A 61 -11.69 -9.29 40.67
C GLY A 61 -12.17 -9.28 39.22
N GLY A 62 -11.28 -8.98 38.27
CA GLY A 62 -11.57 -8.90 36.83
C GLY A 62 -11.71 -10.26 36.16
N LYS A 63 -12.13 -10.25 34.88
CA LYS A 63 -12.48 -11.46 34.11
C LYS A 63 -11.54 -11.72 32.92
N GLU A 64 -10.38 -11.09 32.90
CA GLU A 64 -9.39 -11.19 31.81
C GLU A 64 -9.95 -10.80 30.44
N SER A 65 -10.88 -9.85 30.40
CA SER A 65 -11.45 -9.34 29.16
C SER A 65 -10.41 -8.59 28.33
N ALA A 66 -10.59 -8.56 27.00
CA ALA A 66 -9.72 -7.81 26.11
C ALA A 66 -9.66 -6.31 26.45
N VAL A 67 -10.77 -5.76 26.97
CA VAL A 67 -10.86 -4.35 27.38
C VAL A 67 -10.00 -4.08 28.62
N GLU A 68 -9.98 -4.98 29.60
CA GLU A 68 -9.14 -4.86 30.79
C GLU A 68 -7.65 -4.88 30.42
N TYR A 69 -7.23 -5.84 29.57
CA TYR A 69 -5.85 -5.87 29.07
C TYR A 69 -5.50 -4.62 28.27
N TYR A 70 -6.39 -4.17 27.38
CA TYR A 70 -6.17 -2.95 26.59
C TYR A 70 -5.92 -1.72 27.48
N ALA A 71 -6.77 -1.48 28.48
CA ALA A 71 -6.63 -0.34 29.39
C ALA A 71 -5.34 -0.41 30.23
N LEU A 72 -5.01 -1.59 30.75
CA LEU A 72 -3.77 -1.77 31.51
C LEU A 72 -2.53 -1.61 30.62
N LEU A 73 -2.56 -2.09 29.38
CA LEU A 73 -1.45 -1.96 28.44
C LEU A 73 -1.21 -0.51 28.01
N LEU A 74 -2.28 0.28 27.78
CA LEU A 74 -2.15 1.72 27.56
C LEU A 74 -1.53 2.41 28.77
N SER A 75 -1.92 2.01 29.98
CA SER A 75 -1.36 2.58 31.22
C SER A 75 0.11 2.21 31.40
N ALA A 76 0.48 0.94 31.17
CA ALA A 76 1.87 0.47 31.23
C ALA A 76 2.74 1.18 30.19
N LEU A 77 2.22 1.39 28.97
CA LEU A 77 2.91 2.14 27.93
C LEU A 77 3.19 3.60 28.29
N ASN A 78 2.46 4.18 29.23
CA ASN A 78 2.69 5.55 29.67
C ASN A 78 3.73 5.68 30.81
N VAL A 79 4.21 4.56 31.36
CA VAL A 79 5.18 4.51 32.47
C VAL A 79 6.55 4.06 31.97
N ASP A 80 7.63 4.75 32.29
CA ASP A 80 8.97 4.33 31.85
C ASP A 80 9.30 2.90 32.30
N SER A 81 9.69 2.07 31.35
CA SER A 81 9.83 0.63 31.49
C SER A 81 10.80 0.10 30.45
N GLU A 82 11.65 -0.86 30.82
CA GLU A 82 12.52 -1.56 29.87
C GLU A 82 11.72 -2.51 28.96
N LYS A 83 10.47 -2.85 29.33
CA LYS A 83 9.63 -3.85 28.66
C LYS A 83 8.67 -3.26 27.63
N LYS A 84 8.96 -2.06 27.12
CA LYS A 84 8.12 -1.31 26.16
C LYS A 84 7.80 -2.09 24.89
N VAL A 85 8.75 -2.90 24.39
CA VAL A 85 8.53 -3.75 23.22
C VAL A 85 7.44 -4.79 23.51
N ALA A 86 7.52 -5.45 24.66
CA ALA A 86 6.54 -6.44 25.09
C ALA A 86 5.15 -5.81 25.31
N GLU A 87 5.09 -4.66 25.98
CA GLU A 87 3.87 -3.87 26.19
C GLU A 87 3.21 -3.49 24.85
N ALA A 88 3.99 -2.91 23.91
CA ALA A 88 3.48 -2.51 22.59
C ALA A 88 3.03 -3.71 21.75
N PHE A 89 3.74 -4.84 21.86
CA PHE A 89 3.39 -6.07 21.15
C PHE A 89 2.05 -6.64 21.64
N LEU A 90 1.89 -6.74 22.96
CA LEU A 90 0.63 -7.21 23.57
C LEU A 90 -0.51 -6.25 23.25
N LEU A 91 -0.28 -4.93 23.28
CA LEU A 91 -1.28 -3.93 22.91
C LEU A 91 -1.77 -4.16 21.47
N LYS A 92 -0.83 -4.27 20.52
CA LYS A 92 -1.15 -4.55 19.11
C LYS A 92 -1.99 -5.81 18.99
N LEU A 93 -1.64 -6.87 19.71
CA LEU A 93 -2.34 -8.15 19.63
C LEU A 93 -3.79 -8.03 20.12
N VAL A 94 -4.01 -7.37 21.27
CA VAL A 94 -5.36 -7.15 21.83
C VAL A 94 -6.20 -6.30 20.89
N MET A 95 -5.66 -5.16 20.46
CA MET A 95 -6.35 -4.25 19.55
C MET A 95 -6.76 -4.97 18.26
N THR A 96 -5.83 -5.66 17.59
CA THR A 96 -6.11 -6.24 16.26
C THR A 96 -6.92 -7.52 16.26
N LYS A 97 -7.13 -8.20 17.39
CA LYS A 97 -7.75 -9.54 17.41
C LYS A 97 -8.96 -9.70 18.30
N ALA A 98 -9.12 -8.85 19.32
CA ALA A 98 -10.08 -9.12 20.38
C ALA A 98 -10.88 -7.89 20.82
N LEU A 99 -10.43 -6.69 20.46
CA LEU A 99 -11.08 -5.46 20.87
C LEU A 99 -12.22 -5.10 19.91
N PRO A 100 -13.47 -4.90 20.38
CA PRO A 100 -14.56 -4.42 19.53
C PRO A 100 -14.35 -2.97 19.06
N ASN A 101 -14.73 -2.65 17.82
CA ASN A 101 -14.55 -1.31 17.23
C ASN A 101 -15.15 -0.19 18.10
N PHE A 102 -16.34 -0.40 18.69
CA PHE A 102 -16.99 0.63 19.52
C PHE A 102 -16.15 1.04 20.75
N VAL A 103 -15.34 0.11 21.30
CA VAL A 103 -14.44 0.40 22.43
C VAL A 103 -13.28 1.27 21.94
N VAL A 104 -12.72 0.93 20.77
CA VAL A 104 -11.62 1.68 20.14
C VAL A 104 -12.06 3.10 19.80
N GLN A 105 -13.26 3.26 19.24
CA GLN A 105 -13.86 4.56 18.93
C GLN A 105 -14.02 5.42 20.19
N LYS A 106 -14.62 4.87 21.25
CA LYS A 106 -14.86 5.60 22.50
C LYS A 106 -13.57 6.02 23.22
N THR A 107 -12.51 5.24 23.09
CA THR A 107 -11.22 5.48 23.76
C THR A 107 -10.17 6.13 22.85
N SER A 108 -10.55 6.51 21.63
CA SER A 108 -9.62 6.95 20.57
C SER A 108 -8.76 8.14 20.99
N GLY A 109 -9.34 9.13 21.66
CA GLY A 109 -8.63 10.33 22.11
C GLY A 109 -7.51 10.03 23.11
N GLU A 110 -7.82 9.28 24.17
CA GLU A 110 -6.84 8.91 25.19
C GLU A 110 -5.78 7.95 24.63
N ALA A 111 -6.21 6.91 23.92
CA ALA A 111 -5.32 5.91 23.36
C ALA A 111 -4.37 6.51 22.32
N SER A 112 -4.87 7.36 21.42
CA SER A 112 -4.02 8.02 20.41
C SER A 112 -3.01 8.96 21.05
N LYS A 113 -3.40 9.70 22.10
CA LYS A 113 -2.48 10.57 22.85
C LYS A 113 -1.33 9.77 23.46
N THR A 114 -1.63 8.67 24.15
CA THR A 114 -0.60 7.81 24.74
C THR A 114 0.30 7.21 23.67
N ILE A 115 -0.28 6.63 22.61
CA ILE A 115 0.48 6.02 21.51
C ILE A 115 1.41 7.04 20.84
N ILE A 116 0.91 8.24 20.53
CA ILE A 116 1.69 9.30 19.87
C ILE A 116 2.78 9.84 20.79
N ASN A 117 2.53 9.99 22.09
CA ASN A 117 3.55 10.44 23.04
C ASN A 117 4.72 9.45 23.11
N VAL A 118 4.43 8.16 23.26
CA VAL A 118 5.47 7.11 23.30
C VAL A 118 6.18 7.00 21.94
N LEU A 119 5.45 7.14 20.84
CA LEU A 119 6.01 7.17 19.49
C LEU A 119 7.01 8.33 19.31
N LYS A 120 6.66 9.54 19.78
CA LYS A 120 7.56 10.70 19.74
C LYS A 120 8.82 10.47 20.57
N ALA A 121 8.68 9.98 21.80
CA ALA A 121 9.81 9.64 22.66
C ALA A 121 10.73 8.60 22.01
N ALA A 122 10.14 7.60 21.33
CA ALA A 122 10.91 6.59 20.62
C ALA A 122 11.64 7.13 19.39
N LEU A 123 11.05 8.06 18.65
CA LEU A 123 11.65 8.68 17.47
C LEU A 123 12.76 9.68 17.80
N SER A 124 12.65 10.41 18.92
CA SER A 124 13.70 11.35 19.36
C SER A 124 14.99 10.67 19.81
N GLY A 125 14.98 9.34 20.04
CA GLY A 125 16.15 8.58 20.48
C GLY A 125 16.54 8.82 21.95
N GLU A 126 15.71 9.55 22.70
CA GLU A 126 15.98 9.95 24.09
C GLU A 126 15.95 8.77 25.08
N THR A 127 15.33 7.64 24.71
CA THR A 127 14.87 6.62 25.67
C THR A 127 15.23 5.17 25.32
N PHE A 128 15.72 4.86 24.11
CA PHE A 128 15.84 3.47 23.64
C PHE A 128 17.11 3.19 22.82
N ASN A 129 17.60 1.96 22.90
CA ASN A 129 18.60 1.44 21.95
C ASN A 129 18.03 1.40 20.51
N THR A 130 18.88 1.61 19.50
CA THR A 130 18.50 1.68 18.07
C THR A 130 17.70 0.49 17.55
N SER A 131 17.86 -0.71 18.12
CA SER A 131 17.07 -1.91 17.78
C SER A 131 15.66 -1.89 18.38
N LEU A 132 15.53 -1.45 19.64
CA LEU A 132 14.27 -1.35 20.37
C LEU A 132 13.35 -0.29 19.77
N ILE A 133 13.92 0.85 19.35
CA ILE A 133 13.18 1.93 18.64
C ILE A 133 12.43 1.37 17.43
N LYS A 134 13.08 0.52 16.62
CA LYS A 134 12.46 -0.02 15.39
C LYS A 134 11.23 -0.87 15.73
N SER A 135 11.36 -1.75 16.71
CA SER A 135 10.30 -2.68 17.10
C SER A 135 9.13 -1.94 17.73
N VAL A 136 9.38 -1.11 18.76
CA VAL A 136 8.34 -0.33 19.45
C VAL A 136 7.61 0.57 18.45
N THR A 137 8.35 1.36 17.67
CA THR A 137 7.74 2.31 16.73
C THR A 137 6.88 1.61 15.69
N SER A 138 7.33 0.50 15.09
CA SER A 138 6.51 -0.22 14.10
C SER A 138 5.23 -0.83 14.70
N LEU A 139 5.29 -1.28 15.95
CA LEU A 139 4.14 -1.80 16.69
C LEU A 139 3.14 -0.68 17.01
N LEU A 140 3.62 0.46 17.52
CA LEU A 140 2.80 1.62 17.83
C LEU A 140 2.17 2.25 16.59
N VAL A 141 2.89 2.30 15.46
CA VAL A 141 2.34 2.69 14.16
C VAL A 141 1.20 1.76 13.75
N SER A 142 1.35 0.44 13.98
CA SER A 142 0.26 -0.52 13.72
C SER A 142 -0.95 -0.27 14.62
N CYS A 143 -0.73 0.03 15.91
CA CYS A 143 -1.80 0.36 16.86
C CYS A 143 -2.54 1.65 16.47
N LEU A 144 -1.80 2.69 16.09
CA LEU A 144 -2.37 3.96 15.61
C LEU A 144 -3.17 3.75 14.31
N GLY A 145 -2.63 2.95 13.39
CA GLY A 145 -3.32 2.54 12.16
C GLY A 145 -4.65 1.84 12.45
N TYR A 146 -4.66 0.87 13.37
CA TYR A 146 -5.89 0.18 13.77
C TYR A 146 -6.89 1.11 14.48
N LEU A 147 -6.40 2.02 15.33
CA LEU A 147 -7.24 3.01 16.00
C LEU A 147 -7.96 3.91 14.99
N LEU A 148 -7.22 4.39 13.98
CA LEU A 148 -7.78 5.22 12.89
C LEU A 148 -8.72 4.43 11.98
N LEU A 149 -8.38 3.19 11.66
CA LEU A 149 -9.22 2.29 10.88
C LEU A 149 -10.59 2.04 11.54
N ALA A 150 -10.64 2.00 12.87
CA ALA A 150 -11.88 1.80 13.61
C ALA A 150 -12.77 3.06 13.68
N GLN A 151 -12.32 4.23 13.22
CA GLN A 151 -13.13 5.46 13.31
C GLN A 151 -14.26 5.47 12.28
N ASP A 152 -15.41 5.98 12.70
CA ASP A 152 -16.54 6.23 11.81
C ASP A 152 -16.24 7.40 10.85
N PHE A 153 -17.00 7.48 9.76
CA PHE A 153 -16.80 8.48 8.71
C PHE A 153 -16.84 9.91 9.26
N ASP A 154 -17.81 10.23 10.13
CA ASP A 154 -17.98 11.57 10.72
C ASP A 154 -16.79 11.98 11.60
N SER A 155 -16.12 11.02 12.24
CA SER A 155 -14.95 11.27 13.09
C SER A 155 -13.76 11.84 12.29
N TRP A 156 -13.73 11.66 10.98
CA TRP A 156 -12.70 12.26 10.11
C TRP A 156 -12.91 13.76 9.84
N ALA A 157 -14.08 14.31 10.18
CA ALA A 157 -14.30 15.75 10.24
C ALA A 157 -13.63 16.40 11.46
N VAL A 158 -13.18 15.62 12.43
CA VAL A 158 -12.51 16.11 13.65
C VAL A 158 -11.01 16.30 13.42
N GLU A 159 -10.46 17.42 13.88
CA GLU A 159 -9.05 17.76 13.68
C GLU A 159 -8.08 16.82 14.41
N SER A 160 -8.45 16.29 15.57
CA SER A 160 -7.61 15.30 16.27
C SER A 160 -7.41 14.02 15.46
N THR A 161 -8.46 13.51 14.81
CA THR A 161 -8.38 12.35 13.91
C THR A 161 -7.47 12.64 12.72
N ARG A 162 -7.65 13.80 12.07
CA ARG A 162 -6.78 14.23 10.97
C ARG A 162 -5.34 14.43 11.40
N HIS A 163 -5.10 14.98 12.59
CA HIS A 163 -3.77 15.13 13.16
C HIS A 163 -3.09 13.78 13.36
N ASN A 164 -3.80 12.82 13.96
CA ASN A 164 -3.31 11.47 14.16
C ASN A 164 -2.97 10.78 12.83
N TYR A 165 -3.75 11.02 11.78
CA TYR A 165 -3.45 10.53 10.44
C TYR A 165 -2.23 11.23 9.82
N ARG A 166 -2.04 12.54 10.03
CA ARG A 166 -0.82 13.26 9.60
C ARG A 166 0.45 12.69 10.25
N VAL A 167 0.37 12.22 11.49
CA VAL A 167 1.49 11.51 12.14
C VAL A 167 1.87 10.24 11.36
N LEU A 168 0.90 9.47 10.86
CA LEU A 168 1.19 8.33 9.99
C LEU A 168 1.83 8.78 8.68
N LEU A 169 1.27 9.79 8.01
CA LEU A 169 1.80 10.31 6.75
C LEU A 169 3.28 10.72 6.87
N GLY A 170 3.66 11.36 7.98
CA GLY A 170 5.05 11.73 8.26
C GLY A 170 6.03 10.55 8.35
N LEU A 171 5.56 9.31 8.45
CA LEU A 171 6.39 8.10 8.56
C LEU A 171 6.45 7.27 7.26
N VAL A 172 5.81 7.73 6.18
CA VAL A 172 5.73 7.00 4.90
C VAL A 172 7.11 6.75 4.29
N ALA A 173 8.01 7.73 4.37
CA ALA A 173 9.36 7.66 3.80
C ALA A 173 10.45 7.41 4.87
N HIS A 174 10.08 6.85 6.03
CA HIS A 174 11.02 6.62 7.13
C HIS A 174 12.17 5.68 6.76
N GLU A 175 13.40 5.92 7.24
CA GLU A 175 14.57 5.12 6.81
C GLU A 175 14.46 3.64 7.21
N LYS A 176 13.85 3.36 8.37
CA LYS A 176 13.70 1.99 8.89
C LYS A 176 12.57 1.22 8.17
N PRO A 177 12.85 0.08 7.52
CA PRO A 177 11.86 -0.66 6.72
C PRO A 177 10.64 -1.16 7.50
N ALA A 178 10.82 -1.61 8.74
CA ALA A 178 9.72 -2.10 9.57
C ALA A 178 8.68 -1.01 9.87
N ILE A 179 9.15 0.22 10.11
CA ILE A 179 8.29 1.39 10.38
C ILE A 179 7.51 1.77 9.13
N ARG A 180 8.20 1.89 7.97
CA ARG A 180 7.53 2.17 6.70
C ARG A 180 6.48 1.12 6.36
N LYS A 181 6.83 -0.16 6.44
CA LYS A 181 5.91 -1.27 6.10
C LYS A 181 4.66 -1.23 6.98
N ALA A 182 4.81 -0.97 8.28
CA ALA A 182 3.69 -0.81 9.19
C ALA A 182 2.83 0.42 8.83
N CYS A 183 3.46 1.54 8.46
CA CYS A 183 2.77 2.76 8.05
C CYS A 183 1.99 2.56 6.73
N HIS A 184 2.66 2.06 5.69
CA HIS A 184 2.04 1.79 4.39
C HIS A 184 0.85 0.84 4.52
N LEU A 185 1.02 -0.27 5.24
CA LEU A 185 -0.08 -1.21 5.49
C LEU A 185 -1.26 -0.54 6.21
N SER A 186 -0.97 0.30 7.20
CA SER A 186 -2.01 1.04 7.93
C SER A 186 -2.77 1.99 7.03
N ILE A 187 -2.06 2.78 6.20
CA ILE A 187 -2.68 3.72 5.27
C ILE A 187 -3.51 2.98 4.20
N VAL A 188 -2.96 1.92 3.61
CA VAL A 188 -3.66 1.10 2.61
C VAL A 188 -4.94 0.54 3.22
N ASN A 189 -4.88 -0.06 4.41
CA ASN A 189 -6.04 -0.61 5.09
C ASN A 189 -7.08 0.47 5.39
N ILE A 190 -6.69 1.64 5.91
CA ILE A 190 -7.62 2.74 6.20
C ILE A 190 -8.38 3.17 4.94
N LEU A 191 -7.66 3.38 3.83
CA LEU A 191 -8.28 3.90 2.61
C LEU A 191 -9.09 2.84 1.85
N THR A 192 -8.70 1.57 1.93
CA THR A 192 -9.37 0.46 1.22
C THR A 192 -10.55 -0.13 2.00
N SER A 193 -10.51 -0.07 3.33
CA SER A 193 -11.54 -0.66 4.21
C SER A 193 -12.73 0.27 4.44
N SER A 194 -12.79 1.43 3.76
CA SER A 194 -13.91 2.36 3.91
C SER A 194 -15.20 1.60 3.63
N PRO A 195 -16.11 1.47 4.62
CA PRO A 195 -17.41 0.89 4.35
C PRO A 195 -18.01 1.77 3.26
N GLY A 196 -18.34 1.16 2.12
CA GLY A 196 -19.13 1.84 1.11
C GLY A 196 -20.37 2.33 1.83
N ILE A 197 -20.47 3.64 2.05
CA ILE A 197 -21.63 4.24 2.68
C ILE A 197 -22.78 4.00 1.70
N ILE A 198 -23.63 3.01 2.00
CA ILE A 198 -24.96 2.92 1.42
C ILE A 198 -25.83 3.89 2.23
N VAL A 199 -25.68 5.19 1.98
CA VAL A 199 -26.63 6.20 2.43
C VAL A 199 -27.16 6.83 1.16
N GLY A 200 -28.33 6.36 0.72
CA GLY A 200 -29.09 6.87 -0.42
C GLY A 200 -28.34 6.87 -1.75
N ASP A 201 -28.55 5.85 -2.58
CA ASP A 201 -28.17 5.75 -4.01
C ASP A 201 -26.71 6.06 -4.44
N ILE A 202 -25.80 6.50 -3.56
CA ILE A 202 -24.41 6.81 -3.89
C ILE A 202 -23.51 5.62 -3.54
N LEU A 203 -23.53 4.59 -4.39
CA LEU A 203 -22.45 3.62 -4.48
C LEU A 203 -21.15 4.35 -4.85
N GLY A 204 -20.21 4.51 -3.91
CA GLY A 204 -18.82 4.88 -4.24
C GLY A 204 -18.18 6.06 -3.52
N SER A 205 -18.69 6.52 -2.37
CA SER A 205 -18.00 7.55 -1.58
C SER A 205 -16.57 7.12 -1.22
N SER A 206 -15.56 7.86 -1.67
CA SER A 206 -14.17 7.66 -1.26
C SER A 206 -13.95 8.06 0.20
N HIS A 207 -12.96 7.43 0.84
CA HIS A 207 -12.59 7.74 2.22
C HIS A 207 -12.19 9.23 2.36
N PRO A 208 -12.59 9.96 3.44
CA PRO A 208 -12.30 11.39 3.58
C PRO A 208 -10.82 11.73 3.49
N SER A 209 -9.97 10.83 3.98
CA SER A 209 -8.51 11.01 3.96
C SER A 209 -7.87 10.86 2.59
N CYS A 210 -8.56 10.37 1.55
CA CYS A 210 -7.98 10.22 0.22
C CYS A 210 -7.38 11.53 -0.30
N HIS A 211 -8.06 12.66 -0.07
CA HIS A 211 -7.55 13.96 -0.49
C HIS A 211 -6.24 14.30 0.22
N GLN A 212 -6.22 14.18 1.55
CA GLN A 212 -5.04 14.45 2.36
C GLN A 212 -3.86 13.52 2.03
N THR A 213 -4.11 12.24 1.76
CA THR A 213 -3.07 11.28 1.35
C THR A 213 -2.47 11.67 0.01
N GLN A 214 -3.32 11.98 -0.98
CA GLN A 214 -2.87 12.36 -2.30
C GLN A 214 -2.06 13.65 -2.26
N GLU A 215 -2.55 14.69 -1.58
CA GLU A 215 -1.87 15.97 -1.45
C GLU A 215 -0.48 15.81 -0.80
N TYR A 216 -0.41 15.06 0.31
CA TYR A 216 0.86 14.80 0.99
C TYR A 216 1.85 14.04 0.09
N LEU A 217 1.39 12.97 -0.57
CA LEU A 217 2.24 12.16 -1.43
C LEU A 217 2.75 12.97 -2.62
N CYS A 218 1.88 13.68 -3.34
CA CYS A 218 2.29 14.47 -4.50
C CYS A 218 3.24 15.60 -4.12
N SER A 219 2.96 16.32 -3.03
CA SER A 219 3.86 17.38 -2.56
C SER A 219 5.23 16.82 -2.18
N SER A 220 5.25 15.72 -1.42
CA SER A 220 6.50 15.07 -1.01
C SER A 220 7.28 14.50 -2.20
N ILE A 221 6.58 13.91 -3.19
CA ILE A 221 7.19 13.41 -4.42
C ILE A 221 7.84 14.54 -5.20
N GLN A 222 7.12 15.66 -5.39
CA GLN A 222 7.62 16.82 -6.12
C GLN A 222 8.81 17.46 -5.40
N ASP A 223 8.78 17.57 -4.08
CA ASP A 223 9.87 18.15 -3.29
C ASP A 223 11.13 17.28 -3.35
N GLU A 224 11.00 15.95 -3.17
CA GLU A 224 12.12 15.02 -3.31
C GLU A 224 12.68 15.02 -4.73
N ALA A 225 11.81 15.02 -5.76
CA ALA A 225 12.24 15.07 -7.16
C ALA A 225 13.03 16.36 -7.46
N LYS A 226 12.54 17.53 -7.03
CA LYS A 226 13.25 18.82 -7.20
C LYS A 226 14.63 18.81 -6.54
N GLN A 227 14.72 18.28 -5.31
CA GLN A 227 15.99 18.17 -4.60
C GLN A 227 16.97 17.26 -5.35
N LEU A 228 16.50 16.12 -5.87
CA LEU A 228 17.35 15.19 -6.61
C LEU A 228 17.78 15.71 -7.98
N THR A 229 16.90 16.41 -8.71
CA THR A 229 17.26 17.02 -10.00
C THR A 229 18.34 18.09 -9.87
N SER A 230 18.49 18.71 -8.69
CA SER A 230 19.59 19.65 -8.42
C SER A 230 20.96 18.99 -8.28
N LEU A 231 21.02 17.65 -8.17
CA LEU A 231 22.26 16.91 -8.03
C LEU A 231 22.90 16.62 -9.40
N ILE A 232 24.22 16.81 -9.48
CA ILE A 232 25.02 16.57 -10.70
C ILE A 232 24.95 15.10 -11.13
N LYS A 233 24.83 14.16 -10.17
CA LYS A 233 24.62 12.73 -10.43
C LYS A 233 23.56 12.19 -9.48
N THR A 234 22.52 11.57 -10.05
CA THR A 234 21.45 10.92 -9.30
C THR A 234 21.67 9.42 -9.28
N SER A 235 22.19 8.89 -8.17
CA SER A 235 22.34 7.44 -7.97
C SER A 235 21.04 6.81 -7.46
N ASP A 236 20.92 5.49 -7.57
CA ASP A 236 19.78 4.73 -7.04
C ASP A 236 19.63 4.91 -5.52
N ALA A 237 20.75 4.99 -4.80
CA ALA A 237 20.77 5.19 -3.35
C ALA A 237 20.11 6.53 -2.95
N ASN A 238 20.27 7.57 -3.78
CA ASN A 238 19.67 8.88 -3.53
C ASN A 238 18.15 8.85 -3.75
N CYS A 239 17.66 7.99 -4.64
CA CYS A 239 16.24 7.91 -5.02
C CYS A 239 15.39 7.08 -4.04
N ILE A 240 15.99 6.47 -3.03
CA ILE A 240 15.32 5.51 -2.15
C ILE A 240 14.06 6.11 -1.49
N ARG A 241 14.12 7.35 -0.99
CA ARG A 241 12.97 8.01 -0.34
C ARG A 241 11.84 8.28 -1.34
N LEU A 242 12.18 8.76 -2.53
CA LEU A 242 11.23 8.96 -3.63
C LEU A 242 10.54 7.64 -4.03
N LEU A 243 11.31 6.56 -4.16
CA LEU A 243 10.77 5.23 -4.46
C LEU A 243 9.81 4.73 -3.37
N TYR A 244 10.06 5.02 -2.09
CA TYR A 244 9.13 4.66 -1.01
C TYR A 244 7.79 5.42 -1.10
N LEU A 245 7.80 6.68 -1.50
CA LEU A 245 6.58 7.46 -1.72
C LEU A 245 5.79 6.90 -2.90
N LEU A 246 6.48 6.59 -3.99
CA LEU A 246 5.90 5.99 -5.19
C LEU A 246 5.32 4.59 -4.92
N ASP A 247 5.96 3.77 -4.08
CA ASP A 247 5.45 2.46 -3.67
C ASP A 247 4.11 2.56 -2.90
N LEU A 248 3.99 3.54 -2.00
CA LEU A 248 2.71 3.77 -1.32
C LEU A 248 1.65 4.25 -2.31
N LEU A 249 2.00 5.21 -3.18
CA LEU A 249 1.07 5.72 -4.20
C LEU A 249 0.55 4.60 -5.11
N ALA A 250 1.43 3.69 -5.56
CA ALA A 250 1.07 2.51 -6.35
C ALA A 250 -0.01 1.66 -5.67
N SER A 251 0.02 1.61 -4.33
CA SER A 251 -0.89 0.78 -3.53
C SER A 251 -2.24 1.44 -3.26
N VAL A 252 -2.38 2.76 -3.43
CA VAL A 252 -3.60 3.50 -3.03
C VAL A 252 -4.22 4.37 -4.13
N ILE A 253 -3.54 4.59 -5.26
CA ILE A 253 -4.05 5.49 -6.31
C ILE A 253 -5.44 5.08 -6.83
N HIS A 254 -5.74 3.79 -6.89
CA HIS A 254 -7.01 3.26 -7.39
C HIS A 254 -8.23 3.52 -6.49
N VAL A 255 -8.03 3.85 -5.20
CA VAL A 255 -9.13 4.18 -4.28
C VAL A 255 -9.43 5.68 -4.22
N PHE A 256 -8.56 6.52 -4.78
CA PHE A 256 -8.77 7.96 -4.82
C PHE A 256 -9.99 8.34 -5.67
N PRO A 257 -10.68 9.44 -5.34
CA PRO A 257 -11.72 9.98 -6.21
C PRO A 257 -11.09 10.59 -7.47
N THR A 258 -11.89 10.80 -8.52
CA THR A 258 -11.44 11.21 -9.87
C THR A 258 -10.48 12.40 -9.88
N ARG A 259 -10.80 13.45 -9.11
CA ARG A 259 -9.95 14.65 -9.03
C ARG A 259 -8.55 14.32 -8.51
N ASN A 260 -8.49 13.46 -7.49
CA ASN A 260 -7.23 13.06 -6.86
C ASN A 260 -6.47 12.04 -7.71
N ILE A 261 -7.15 11.13 -8.43
CA ILE A 261 -6.50 10.28 -9.45
C ILE A 261 -5.83 11.16 -10.50
N LYS A 262 -6.56 12.14 -11.05
CA LYS A 262 -6.00 13.07 -12.06
C LYS A 262 -4.74 13.77 -11.53
N ALA A 263 -4.82 14.38 -10.35
CA ALA A 263 -3.68 15.10 -9.76
C ALA A 263 -2.49 14.18 -9.46
N ALA A 264 -2.75 12.95 -8.98
CA ALA A 264 -1.70 11.95 -8.77
C ALA A 264 -1.06 11.51 -10.09
N SER A 265 -1.86 11.29 -11.14
CA SER A 265 -1.38 10.94 -12.47
C SER A 265 -0.52 12.05 -13.09
N GLU A 266 -0.94 13.31 -13.01
CA GLU A 266 -0.13 14.47 -13.44
C GLU A 266 1.22 14.49 -12.71
N CYS A 267 1.18 14.39 -11.38
CA CYS A 267 2.39 14.39 -10.54
C CYS A 267 3.40 13.29 -10.90
N ILE A 268 2.95 12.06 -11.22
CA ILE A 268 3.88 10.96 -11.56
C ILE A 268 4.30 11.01 -13.02
N LEU A 269 3.47 11.53 -13.94
CA LEU A 269 3.84 11.69 -15.34
C LEU A 269 4.94 12.74 -15.51
N ASP A 270 5.00 13.76 -14.66
CA ASP A 270 6.12 14.70 -14.63
C ASP A 270 7.48 14.01 -14.36
N LEU A 271 7.48 12.81 -13.78
CA LEU A 271 8.67 12.02 -13.51
C LEU A 271 9.10 11.10 -14.66
N THR A 272 8.39 11.06 -15.79
CA THR A 272 8.77 10.20 -16.92
C THR A 272 10.08 10.62 -17.59
N GLU A 273 10.49 11.87 -17.39
CA GLU A 273 11.76 12.43 -17.86
C GLU A 273 12.84 12.47 -16.76
N PHE A 274 12.58 11.85 -15.60
CA PHE A 274 13.51 11.89 -14.48
C PHE A 274 14.81 11.13 -14.77
N PRO A 275 16.00 11.60 -14.34
CA PRO A 275 17.29 10.98 -14.71
C PRO A 275 17.46 9.52 -14.30
N ASN A 276 16.75 9.08 -13.25
CA ASN A 276 16.86 7.73 -12.73
C ASN A 276 15.82 6.78 -13.35
N LYS A 277 16.28 5.73 -14.02
CA LYS A 277 15.42 4.75 -14.72
C LYS A 277 14.56 3.90 -13.78
N MET A 278 14.97 3.65 -12.54
CA MET A 278 14.13 2.95 -11.55
C MET A 278 12.90 3.77 -11.15
N VAL A 279 13.05 5.11 -11.08
CA VAL A 279 11.93 6.03 -10.86
C VAL A 279 10.96 5.95 -12.03
N ILE A 280 11.45 6.05 -13.27
CA ILE A 280 10.61 5.92 -14.47
C ILE A 280 9.89 4.57 -14.52
N LEU A 281 10.60 3.46 -14.23
CA LEU A 281 10.02 2.12 -14.15
C LEU A 281 8.83 2.10 -13.17
N LYS A 282 9.01 2.72 -12.01
CA LYS A 282 7.98 2.79 -10.97
C LYS A 282 6.78 3.63 -11.40
N VAL A 283 6.97 4.73 -12.13
CA VAL A 283 5.87 5.54 -12.70
C VAL A 283 4.96 4.69 -13.58
N TYR A 284 5.53 3.96 -14.54
CA TYR A 284 4.72 3.09 -15.40
C TYR A 284 4.07 1.95 -14.64
N THR A 285 4.76 1.39 -13.64
CA THR A 285 4.18 0.37 -12.75
C THR A 285 2.97 0.91 -11.98
N ILE A 286 3.02 2.17 -11.50
CA ILE A 286 1.87 2.81 -10.82
C ILE A 286 0.67 2.93 -11.76
N ILE A 287 0.90 3.38 -13.00
CA ILE A 287 -0.19 3.54 -13.99
C ILE A 287 -0.77 2.17 -14.37
N ASN A 288 0.08 1.16 -14.57
CA ASN A 288 -0.36 -0.21 -14.78
C ASN A 288 -1.24 -0.70 -13.62
N ASN A 289 -0.77 -0.56 -12.38
CA ASN A 289 -1.50 -0.97 -11.18
C ASN A 289 -2.83 -0.22 -11.02
N LEU A 290 -2.89 1.06 -11.40
CA LEU A 290 -4.13 1.83 -11.40
C LEU A 290 -5.19 1.18 -12.29
N PHE A 291 -4.82 0.78 -13.51
CA PHE A 291 -5.77 0.15 -14.44
C PHE A 291 -6.09 -1.30 -14.06
N ASP A 292 -5.10 -2.06 -13.59
CA ASP A 292 -5.25 -3.45 -13.15
C ASP A 292 -6.14 -3.59 -11.91
N ALA A 293 -6.13 -2.60 -11.03
CA ALA A 293 -7.00 -2.55 -9.85
C ALA A 293 -8.49 -2.32 -10.19
N ARG A 294 -8.83 -2.10 -11.47
CA ARG A 294 -10.20 -1.92 -11.98
C ARG A 294 -11.02 -0.92 -11.14
N PRO A 295 -10.57 0.35 -11.05
CA PRO A 295 -11.30 1.37 -10.33
C PRO A 295 -12.72 1.53 -10.89
N LEU A 296 -13.66 1.88 -10.01
CA LEU A 296 -15.04 2.15 -10.37
C LEU A 296 -15.10 3.25 -11.46
N PRO A 297 -16.08 3.20 -12.39
CA PRO A 297 -16.26 4.25 -13.40
C PRO A 297 -16.44 5.65 -12.81
N SER A 298 -17.02 5.75 -11.60
CA SER A 298 -17.15 7.01 -10.85
C SER A 298 -15.82 7.58 -10.34
N ARG A 299 -14.76 6.77 -10.27
CA ARG A 299 -13.40 7.19 -9.89
C ARG A 299 -12.54 7.40 -11.12
N LEU A 300 -12.56 6.48 -12.08
CA LEU A 300 -11.82 6.58 -13.33
C LEU A 300 -12.79 6.48 -14.52
N PRO A 301 -13.42 7.60 -14.93
CA PRO A 301 -14.31 7.61 -16.09
C PRO A 301 -13.52 7.47 -17.40
N VAL A 302 -14.17 6.98 -18.46
CA VAL A 302 -13.57 6.81 -19.80
C VAL A 302 -12.87 8.07 -20.30
N SER A 303 -13.44 9.25 -20.05
CA SER A 303 -12.86 10.53 -20.46
C SER A 303 -11.52 10.84 -19.77
N LEU A 304 -11.33 10.42 -18.51
CA LEU A 304 -10.06 10.56 -17.81
C LEU A 304 -9.09 9.44 -18.21
N ALA A 305 -9.57 8.19 -18.29
CA ALA A 305 -8.75 7.06 -18.72
C ALA A 305 -8.16 7.26 -20.12
N GLY A 306 -8.96 7.72 -21.09
CA GLY A 306 -8.49 8.04 -22.44
C GLY A 306 -7.44 9.15 -22.44
N ARG A 307 -7.66 10.26 -21.72
CA ARG A 307 -6.65 11.33 -21.59
C ARG A 307 -5.35 10.84 -20.95
N LEU A 308 -5.45 9.97 -19.94
CA LEU A 308 -4.28 9.37 -19.29
C LEU A 308 -3.51 8.49 -20.29
N LEU A 309 -4.20 7.69 -21.11
CA LEU A 309 -3.57 6.92 -22.18
C LEU A 309 -2.90 7.81 -23.24
N THR A 310 -3.56 8.90 -23.68
CA THR A 310 -2.95 9.86 -24.61
C THR A 310 -1.68 10.47 -24.03
N ALA A 311 -1.70 10.87 -22.76
CA ALA A 311 -0.52 11.40 -22.08
C ALA A 311 0.59 10.34 -21.95
N LEU A 312 0.22 9.11 -21.56
CA LEU A 312 1.15 8.00 -21.46
C LEU A 312 1.81 7.68 -22.81
N HIS A 313 1.07 7.76 -23.92
CA HIS A 313 1.62 7.61 -25.27
C HIS A 313 2.65 8.70 -25.60
N ALA A 314 2.42 9.95 -25.17
CA ALA A 314 3.36 11.04 -25.38
C ALA A 314 4.66 10.85 -24.57
N CYS A 315 4.57 10.28 -23.37
CA CYS A 315 5.70 9.93 -22.50
C CYS A 315 6.42 8.64 -22.94
N LYS A 316 6.64 8.43 -24.24
CA LYS A 316 7.25 7.20 -24.76
C LYS A 316 8.64 6.96 -24.15
N ALA A 317 8.82 5.84 -23.43
CA ALA A 317 10.14 5.44 -22.92
C ALA A 317 11.17 5.25 -24.04
N THR A 318 12.38 5.81 -23.87
CA THR A 318 13.49 5.78 -24.84
C THR A 318 13.81 4.36 -25.31
N ALA A 319 14.00 4.19 -26.62
CA ALA A 319 14.25 2.89 -27.22
C ALA A 319 15.62 2.31 -26.79
N PRO A 320 15.68 1.04 -26.34
CA PRO A 320 16.93 0.37 -25.97
C PRO A 320 17.95 0.35 -27.12
N ALA A 321 17.50 0.24 -28.38
CA ALA A 321 18.34 0.22 -29.57
C ALA A 321 19.08 1.54 -29.82
N VAL A 322 18.47 2.69 -29.48
CA VAL A 322 19.13 4.01 -29.58
C VAL A 322 20.29 4.09 -28.60
N LEU A 323 20.11 3.54 -27.39
CA LEU A 323 21.18 3.46 -26.39
C LEU A 323 22.27 2.50 -26.83
N VAL A 324 21.94 1.34 -27.39
CA VAL A 324 22.94 0.41 -27.97
C VAL A 324 23.77 1.12 -29.05
N ALA A 325 23.14 1.86 -29.96
CA ALA A 325 23.87 2.61 -30.98
C ALA A 325 24.75 3.74 -30.41
N GLN A 326 24.29 4.43 -29.36
CA GLN A 326 25.05 5.49 -28.68
C GLN A 326 26.23 4.95 -27.86
N VAL A 327 26.06 3.79 -27.20
CA VAL A 327 27.12 3.11 -26.41
C VAL A 327 28.16 2.47 -27.33
N VAL A 328 27.74 1.84 -28.42
CA VAL A 328 28.66 1.30 -29.44
C VAL A 328 29.45 2.42 -30.13
N GLY A 329 28.86 3.60 -30.30
CA GLY A 329 29.54 4.79 -30.84
C GLY A 329 30.53 5.48 -29.88
N SER A 330 30.41 5.26 -28.57
CA SER A 330 31.27 5.89 -27.54
C SER A 330 32.44 5.01 -27.07
N GLY A 331 32.55 3.78 -27.59
CA GLY A 331 33.65 2.86 -27.27
C GLY A 331 33.66 2.34 -25.84
N ALA A 332 32.57 2.53 -25.08
CA ALA A 332 32.42 2.01 -23.73
C ALA A 332 31.88 0.57 -23.75
N ASP A 333 32.40 -0.30 -22.87
CA ASP A 333 31.84 -1.63 -22.64
C ASP A 333 30.34 -1.52 -22.27
N VAL A 334 29.50 -2.29 -22.96
CA VAL A 334 28.05 -2.30 -22.73
C VAL A 334 27.76 -2.86 -21.34
N ASP A 335 27.36 -1.98 -20.41
CA ASP A 335 26.92 -2.40 -19.09
C ASP A 335 25.57 -3.14 -19.21
N THR A 336 25.64 -4.47 -19.24
CA THR A 336 24.48 -5.38 -19.45
C THR A 336 23.31 -5.12 -18.50
N SER A 337 23.59 -4.65 -17.28
CA SER A 337 22.59 -4.25 -16.28
C SER A 337 21.77 -3.03 -16.72
N GLU A 338 22.41 -2.00 -17.28
CA GLU A 338 21.72 -0.78 -17.70
C GLU A 338 20.80 -1.06 -18.89
N LEU A 339 21.24 -1.90 -19.83
CA LEU A 339 20.43 -2.33 -20.98
C LEU A 339 19.19 -3.14 -20.54
N SER A 340 19.35 -4.02 -19.54
CA SER A 340 18.22 -4.75 -18.94
C SER A 340 17.19 -3.79 -18.35
N LEU A 341 17.64 -2.82 -17.55
CA LEU A 341 16.74 -1.85 -16.93
C LEU A 341 15.99 -0.98 -17.95
N CYS A 342 16.64 -0.59 -19.06
CA CYS A 342 15.96 0.12 -20.16
C CYS A 342 14.86 -0.73 -20.78
N THR A 343 15.12 -2.03 -20.94
CA THR A 343 14.15 -2.98 -21.46
C THR A 343 12.97 -3.12 -20.52
N ASP A 344 13.22 -3.21 -19.21
CA ASP A 344 12.18 -3.27 -18.19
C ASP A 344 11.32 -1.99 -18.16
N VAL A 345 11.94 -0.81 -18.27
CA VAL A 345 11.20 0.47 -18.38
C VAL A 345 10.30 0.48 -19.62
N ARG A 346 10.83 0.03 -20.77
CA ARG A 346 10.08 -0.05 -22.04
C ARG A 346 8.89 -1.01 -21.91
N LEU A 347 9.09 -2.17 -21.28
CA LEU A 347 8.05 -3.15 -21.02
C LEU A 347 6.98 -2.63 -20.07
N ALA A 348 7.37 -1.99 -18.97
CA ALA A 348 6.43 -1.42 -18.02
C ALA A 348 5.53 -0.35 -18.67
N TRP A 349 6.09 0.48 -19.55
CA TRP A 349 5.32 1.44 -20.34
C TRP A 349 4.29 0.76 -21.26
N LEU A 350 4.68 -0.31 -21.97
CA LEU A 350 3.76 -1.09 -22.81
C LEU A 350 2.65 -1.77 -22.00
N LEU A 351 3.00 -2.36 -20.86
CA LEU A 351 2.05 -3.00 -19.95
C LEU A 351 1.03 -1.97 -19.43
N ALA A 352 1.48 -0.78 -19.05
CA ALA A 352 0.59 0.30 -18.62
C ALA A 352 -0.39 0.74 -19.71
N LEU A 353 0.06 0.82 -20.98
CA LEU A 353 -0.82 1.10 -22.12
C LEU A 353 -1.83 -0.02 -22.33
N GLN A 354 -1.39 -1.26 -22.31
CA GLN A 354 -2.26 -2.43 -22.45
C GLN A 354 -3.33 -2.46 -21.35
N ALA A 355 -2.94 -2.31 -20.09
CA ALA A 355 -3.86 -2.32 -18.96
C ALA A 355 -4.92 -1.22 -19.08
N GLY A 356 -4.53 -0.02 -19.57
CA GLY A 356 -5.47 1.07 -19.82
C GLY A 356 -6.42 0.80 -20.99
N VAL A 357 -5.94 0.22 -22.09
CA VAL A 357 -6.81 -0.21 -23.20
C VAL A 357 -7.80 -1.28 -22.73
N ALA A 358 -7.33 -2.29 -22.01
CA ALA A 358 -8.18 -3.32 -21.43
C ALA A 358 -9.25 -2.72 -20.47
N HIS A 359 -8.88 -1.72 -19.69
CA HIS A 359 -9.81 -0.98 -18.84
C HIS A 359 -10.91 -0.26 -19.65
N LEU A 360 -10.54 0.46 -20.71
CA LEU A 360 -11.50 1.14 -21.61
C LEU A 360 -12.43 0.16 -22.31
N THR A 361 -11.89 -0.94 -22.84
CA THR A 361 -12.67 -2.00 -23.49
C THR A 361 -13.70 -2.58 -22.51
N ARG A 362 -13.29 -2.91 -21.28
CA ARG A 362 -14.21 -3.41 -20.24
C ARG A 362 -15.33 -2.42 -19.90
N GLN A 363 -15.01 -1.14 -19.71
CA GLN A 363 -16.02 -0.11 -19.44
C GLN A 363 -16.99 0.05 -20.61
N THR A 364 -16.50 -0.03 -21.84
CA THR A 364 -17.33 0.03 -23.05
C THR A 364 -18.27 -1.17 -23.15
N VAL A 365 -17.76 -2.39 -22.93
CA VAL A 365 -18.59 -3.60 -22.92
C VAL A 365 -19.69 -3.51 -21.86
N SER A 366 -19.34 -3.08 -20.64
CA SER A 366 -20.31 -2.86 -19.55
C SER A 366 -21.37 -1.82 -19.91
N CYS A 367 -20.99 -0.73 -20.58
CA CYS A 367 -21.92 0.31 -21.02
C CYS A 367 -22.87 -0.18 -22.11
N LEU A 368 -22.40 -1.08 -23.00
CA LEU A 368 -23.23 -1.66 -24.06
C LEU A 368 -24.19 -2.75 -23.55
N SER A 369 -23.83 -3.47 -22.47
CA SER A 369 -24.71 -4.47 -21.84
C SER A 369 -25.82 -3.84 -21.00
N ASP A 370 -25.53 -2.73 -20.30
CA ASP A 370 -26.48 -2.03 -19.42
C ASP A 370 -27.38 -1.06 -20.21
N SER A 371 -28.30 -1.61 -21.00
CA SER A 371 -29.32 -0.85 -21.75
C SER A 371 -30.37 -0.12 -20.87
N SER A 372 -30.28 -0.23 -19.54
CA SER A 372 -31.23 0.31 -18.57
C SER A 372 -30.77 1.57 -17.80
N ILE A 373 -29.52 2.01 -17.92
CA ILE A 373 -28.99 3.18 -17.19
C ILE A 373 -28.80 4.36 -18.14
N THR A 374 -29.90 4.98 -18.58
CA THR A 374 -29.88 6.26 -19.30
C THR A 374 -30.03 7.47 -18.37
N THR A 375 -29.95 7.30 -17.04
CA THR A 375 -30.32 8.36 -16.08
C THR A 375 -29.34 8.63 -14.94
N SER A 376 -28.02 8.53 -15.14
CA SER A 376 -27.09 9.13 -14.16
C SER A 376 -25.77 9.67 -14.72
N ALA A 377 -25.66 11.00 -14.62
CA ALA A 377 -24.50 11.89 -14.48
C ALA A 377 -23.41 11.98 -15.57
N ASP A 378 -23.10 10.97 -16.39
CA ASP A 378 -22.10 11.11 -17.47
C ASP A 378 -22.80 11.04 -18.83
N ARG A 379 -23.09 12.21 -19.42
CA ARG A 379 -23.80 12.36 -20.72
C ARG A 379 -22.90 12.03 -21.93
N SER A 380 -22.02 11.04 -21.82
CA SER A 380 -21.22 10.55 -22.95
C SER A 380 -21.99 9.43 -23.64
N SER A 381 -22.37 9.66 -24.90
CA SER A 381 -23.06 8.65 -25.72
C SER A 381 -22.26 7.33 -25.74
N PRO A 382 -22.89 6.14 -25.71
CA PRO A 382 -22.22 4.86 -25.90
C PRO A 382 -21.30 4.83 -27.13
N ALA A 383 -21.63 5.60 -28.18
CA ALA A 383 -20.79 5.77 -29.35
C ALA A 383 -19.41 6.40 -29.04
N LEU A 384 -19.33 7.29 -28.05
CA LEU A 384 -18.06 7.89 -27.61
C LEU A 384 -17.18 6.88 -26.88
N PHE A 385 -17.77 6.01 -26.05
CA PHE A 385 -17.05 4.94 -25.34
C PHE A 385 -16.42 3.96 -26.33
N VAL A 386 -17.20 3.51 -27.31
CA VAL A 386 -16.74 2.64 -28.40
C VAL A 386 -15.62 3.30 -29.18
N ARG A 387 -15.82 4.55 -29.63
CA ARG A 387 -14.82 5.27 -30.40
C ARG A 387 -13.48 5.41 -29.66
N VAL A 388 -13.51 5.92 -28.43
CA VAL A 388 -12.27 6.13 -27.64
C VAL A 388 -11.54 4.81 -27.42
N SER A 389 -12.26 3.73 -27.12
CA SER A 389 -11.67 2.41 -26.89
C SER A 389 -11.05 1.85 -28.18
N CYS A 390 -11.75 1.94 -29.31
CA CYS A 390 -11.25 1.50 -30.61
C CYS A 390 -10.01 2.29 -31.05
N ASP A 391 -10.03 3.63 -30.93
CA ASP A 391 -8.92 4.50 -31.31
C ASP A 391 -7.63 4.14 -30.54
N HIS A 392 -7.75 3.90 -29.22
CA HIS A 392 -6.61 3.50 -28.39
C HIS A 392 -6.16 2.05 -28.63
N LEU A 393 -7.08 1.12 -28.90
CA LEU A 393 -6.76 -0.26 -29.24
C LEU A 393 -5.99 -0.34 -30.58
N GLU A 394 -6.46 0.36 -31.60
CA GLU A 394 -5.78 0.45 -32.90
C GLU A 394 -4.37 1.05 -32.74
N THR A 395 -4.26 2.13 -31.97
CA THR A 395 -2.98 2.77 -31.68
C THR A 395 -2.01 1.80 -30.98
N LEU A 396 -2.49 1.02 -30.01
CA LEU A 396 -1.68 0.03 -29.30
C LEU A 396 -1.21 -1.09 -30.24
N ILE A 397 -2.11 -1.66 -31.05
CA ILE A 397 -1.77 -2.74 -32.00
C ILE A 397 -0.71 -2.27 -32.99
N ASN A 398 -0.92 -1.11 -33.62
CA ASN A 398 0.03 -0.53 -34.57
C ASN A 398 1.40 -0.26 -33.93
N LEU A 399 1.38 0.20 -32.68
CA LEU A 399 2.61 0.44 -31.92
C LEU A 399 3.36 -0.85 -31.60
N VAL A 400 2.68 -1.89 -31.11
CA VAL A 400 3.32 -3.16 -30.76
C VAL A 400 3.88 -3.84 -32.01
N LEU A 401 3.14 -3.87 -33.12
CA LEU A 401 3.64 -4.41 -34.40
C LEU A 401 4.90 -3.68 -34.88
N LYS A 402 4.89 -2.34 -34.87
CA LYS A 402 6.06 -1.54 -35.23
C LYS A 402 7.27 -1.83 -34.35
N GLU A 403 7.05 -2.06 -33.06
CA GLU A 403 8.14 -2.34 -32.12
C GLU A 403 8.69 -3.77 -32.26
N ILE A 404 7.85 -4.76 -32.60
CA ILE A 404 8.31 -6.11 -32.96
C ILE A 404 9.24 -6.07 -34.18
N ASP A 405 8.86 -5.29 -35.21
CA ASP A 405 9.63 -5.18 -36.45
C ASP A 405 10.94 -4.40 -36.26
N SER A 406 10.95 -3.38 -35.40
CA SER A 406 12.08 -2.46 -35.25
C SER A 406 13.08 -2.83 -34.14
N THR A 407 12.66 -3.65 -33.16
CA THR A 407 13.50 -3.94 -32.00
C THR A 407 14.50 -5.05 -32.31
N PRO A 408 15.81 -4.86 -32.09
CA PRO A 408 16.82 -5.91 -32.31
C PRO A 408 16.85 -6.97 -31.19
N MET A 409 16.28 -6.68 -30.02
CA MET A 409 16.29 -7.56 -28.84
C MET A 409 15.20 -8.64 -28.89
N GLN A 410 15.59 -9.91 -28.91
CA GLN A 410 14.67 -11.06 -28.94
C GLN A 410 13.71 -11.10 -27.74
N GLN A 411 14.22 -10.87 -26.53
CA GLN A 411 13.40 -10.93 -25.30
C GLN A 411 12.23 -9.94 -25.30
N LEU A 412 12.44 -8.75 -25.89
CA LEU A 412 11.39 -7.74 -26.01
C LEU A 412 10.38 -8.13 -27.10
N ARG A 413 10.84 -8.73 -28.21
CA ARG A 413 9.96 -9.28 -29.25
C ARG A 413 9.07 -10.40 -28.72
N ASP A 414 9.62 -11.34 -27.96
CA ASP A 414 8.85 -12.46 -27.39
C ASP A 414 7.75 -11.94 -26.45
N LYS A 415 8.10 -11.02 -25.54
CA LYS A 415 7.11 -10.38 -24.65
C LYS A 415 6.07 -9.57 -25.40
N MET A 416 6.45 -8.88 -26.49
CA MET A 416 5.50 -8.15 -27.33
C MET A 416 4.55 -9.07 -28.10
N ALA A 417 5.03 -10.23 -28.55
CA ALA A 417 4.19 -11.25 -29.16
C ALA A 417 3.17 -11.80 -28.15
N ASP A 418 3.61 -12.08 -26.91
CA ASP A 418 2.71 -12.47 -25.82
C ASP A 418 1.66 -11.39 -25.52
N LEU A 419 2.05 -10.11 -25.52
CA LEU A 419 1.10 -8.99 -25.35
C LEU A 419 0.03 -8.97 -26.44
N LEU A 420 0.42 -9.16 -27.72
CA LEU A 420 -0.55 -9.26 -28.81
C LEU A 420 -1.50 -10.44 -28.59
N LEU A 421 -0.99 -11.61 -28.21
CA LEU A 421 -1.82 -12.77 -27.90
C LEU A 421 -2.82 -12.47 -26.80
N VAL A 422 -2.43 -11.78 -25.72
CA VAL A 422 -3.34 -11.38 -24.64
C VAL A 422 -4.43 -10.42 -25.13
N ILE A 423 -4.04 -9.38 -25.89
CA ILE A 423 -5.00 -8.43 -26.49
C ILE A 423 -6.03 -9.17 -27.35
N PHE A 424 -5.60 -10.12 -28.18
CA PHE A 424 -6.48 -10.88 -29.06
C PHE A 424 -7.29 -11.98 -28.33
N SER A 425 -6.79 -12.54 -27.23
CA SER A 425 -7.42 -13.69 -26.54
C SER A 425 -8.27 -13.33 -25.33
N GLN A 426 -7.97 -12.25 -24.60
CA GLN A 426 -8.68 -11.88 -23.36
C GLN A 426 -9.56 -10.64 -23.54
N ASP A 427 -9.07 -9.63 -24.25
CA ASP A 427 -9.78 -8.35 -24.38
C ASP A 427 -10.83 -8.34 -25.50
N LEU A 428 -10.67 -9.16 -26.54
CA LEU A 428 -11.62 -9.28 -27.66
C LEU A 428 -12.58 -10.49 -27.56
N VAL A 429 -12.24 -11.51 -26.76
CA VAL A 429 -12.99 -12.79 -26.68
C VAL A 429 -13.74 -12.93 -25.35
N SER A 430 -13.72 -11.92 -24.47
CA SER A 430 -14.56 -11.93 -23.26
C SER A 430 -16.04 -11.93 -23.65
N LYS A 431 -16.60 -13.14 -23.81
CA LYS A 431 -18.03 -13.37 -23.93
C LYS A 431 -18.70 -12.76 -22.69
N PRO A 432 -19.87 -12.13 -22.83
CA PRO A 432 -20.67 -11.77 -21.67
C PRO A 432 -21.00 -13.08 -20.94
N GLU A 433 -20.49 -13.24 -19.72
CA GLU A 433 -21.05 -14.23 -18.80
C GLU A 433 -22.49 -13.79 -18.52
N CYS A 434 -23.43 -14.60 -19.03
CA CYS A 434 -24.88 -14.44 -18.80
C CYS A 434 -25.26 -14.72 -17.35
#